data_AF-A0A2N7YWN4-F1
#
_entry.id   AF-A0A2N7YWN4-F1
#
_cell.length_a   1.000
_cell.length_b   1.000
_cell.length_c   1.000
_cell.angle_alpha   90.00
_cell.angle_beta   90.00
_cell.angle_gamma   90.00
#
_symmetry.space_group_name_H-M   'P 1'
#
loop_
_entity.id
_entity.type
_entity.pdbx_description
1 polymer ?
#
loop_
_entity_poly.entity_id
_entity_poly.type
_entity_poly.pdbx_seq_one_letter_code
_entity_poly.pdbx_strand_id
1 'polypeptide(L)'
;MTMKRKIVLAGVSLMVVLVGSVQAGPISCPARDDIKLTATAKNTTYTAPVRAVHVNHVEHAPQWTGESLVDQKVDLKKLNFKKATLQAQSVACDYQGKTNGDSVRMTLKTKTTAKAVGTAWKGNECQGGQSPDICKFE
;
A
#
# COMPACT_ATOMS: atom_id res chain seq x y z
N MET A 1 -69.69 27.75 5.21
CA MET A 1 -68.25 27.49 5.00
C MET A 1 -67.71 26.86 6.28
N THR A 2 -67.36 25.57 6.25
CA THR A 2 -66.98 24.82 7.45
C THR A 2 -65.64 24.13 7.17
N MET A 3 -64.54 24.74 7.62
CA MET A 3 -63.20 24.17 7.50
C MET A 3 -62.99 23.10 8.59
N LYS A 4 -62.82 21.84 8.16
CA LYS A 4 -62.39 20.73 9.03
C LYS A 4 -60.87 20.61 8.99
N ARG A 5 -60.20 20.92 10.10
CA ARG A 5 -58.80 20.52 10.36
C ARG A 5 -58.77 19.04 10.75
N LYS A 6 -57.92 18.23 10.12
CA LYS A 6 -57.52 16.91 10.66
C LYS A 6 -56.03 16.65 10.40
N ILE A 7 -55.36 16.43 11.52
CA ILE A 7 -53.97 16.03 11.78
C ILE A 7 -53.63 14.73 11.03
N VAL A 8 -52.47 14.63 10.37
CA VAL A 8 -51.85 13.32 10.06
C VAL A 8 -50.31 13.41 10.00
N LEU A 9 -49.69 12.77 11.00
CA LEU A 9 -48.37 12.12 11.12
C LEU A 9 -47.09 12.80 10.60
N ALA A 10 -46.25 13.17 11.56
CA ALA A 10 -44.81 13.29 11.41
C ALA A 10 -44.20 11.91 11.04
N GLY A 11 -43.79 11.77 9.79
CA GLY A 11 -43.04 10.60 9.32
C GLY A 11 -41.63 10.63 9.90
N VAL A 12 -41.35 9.76 10.86
CA VAL A 12 -39.99 9.45 11.31
C VAL A 12 -39.32 8.67 10.19
N SER A 13 -38.52 9.38 9.37
CA SER A 13 -37.63 8.76 8.40
C SER A 13 -36.59 7.93 9.14
N LEU A 14 -36.76 6.60 9.15
CA LEU A 14 -35.72 5.66 9.55
C LEU A 14 -34.53 5.82 8.58
N MET A 15 -33.52 6.59 8.97
CA MET A 15 -32.22 6.56 8.30
C MET A 15 -31.54 5.23 8.64
N VAL A 16 -31.66 4.26 7.73
CA VAL A 16 -30.79 3.08 7.73
C VAL A 16 -29.41 3.58 7.31
N VAL A 17 -28.57 3.91 8.28
CA VAL A 17 -27.12 4.02 8.06
C VAL A 17 -26.64 2.62 7.77
N LEU A 18 -26.42 2.29 6.49
CA LEU A 18 -25.60 1.14 6.13
C LEU A 18 -24.19 1.42 6.66
N VAL A 19 -23.90 0.94 7.87
CA VAL A 19 -22.54 0.81 8.36
C VAL A 19 -21.93 -0.36 7.58
N GLY A 20 -21.51 -0.09 6.35
CA GLY A 20 -20.74 -1.05 5.56
C GLY A 20 -19.49 -1.39 6.34
N SER A 21 -19.35 -2.65 6.74
CA SER A 21 -18.11 -3.19 7.29
C SER A 21 -17.05 -3.15 6.20
N VAL A 22 -16.32 -2.03 6.15
CA VAL A 22 -15.16 -1.88 5.27
C VAL A 22 -14.08 -2.83 5.77
N GLN A 23 -13.98 -3.97 5.08
CA GLN A 23 -12.96 -4.98 5.35
C GLN A 23 -11.59 -4.42 4.92
N ALA A 24 -10.63 -4.49 5.85
CA ALA A 24 -9.24 -4.15 5.58
C ALA A 24 -8.68 -5.10 4.53
N GLY A 25 -8.19 -4.56 3.42
CA GLY A 25 -7.59 -5.34 2.34
C GLY A 25 -6.09 -5.59 2.58
N PRO A 26 -5.52 -6.72 2.10
CA PRO A 26 -4.10 -6.97 2.22
C PRO A 26 -3.27 -5.93 1.44
N ILE A 27 -2.10 -5.58 1.97
CA ILE A 27 -1.14 -4.65 1.39
C ILE A 27 -0.29 -5.38 0.36
N SER A 28 0.13 -4.70 -0.72
CA SER A 28 1.13 -5.22 -1.66
C SER A 28 2.29 -4.25 -1.83
N CYS A 29 3.38 -4.75 -2.44
CA CYS A 29 4.45 -3.91 -2.95
C CYS A 29 3.89 -2.83 -3.90
N PRO A 30 4.49 -1.62 -3.93
CA PRO A 30 3.98 -0.54 -4.76
C PRO A 30 4.15 -0.88 -6.24
N ALA A 31 3.26 -0.41 -7.11
CA ALA A 31 3.54 -0.47 -8.54
C ALA A 31 4.77 0.42 -8.84
N ARG A 32 5.62 0.00 -9.78
CA ARG A 32 6.78 0.80 -10.21
C ARG A 32 6.39 2.23 -10.56
N ASP A 33 5.26 2.39 -11.25
CA ASP A 33 4.78 3.70 -11.73
C ASP A 33 4.25 4.60 -10.59
N ASP A 34 4.07 4.05 -9.39
CA ASP A 34 3.73 4.82 -8.17
C ASP A 34 4.97 5.30 -7.41
N ILE A 35 6.15 4.74 -7.71
CA ILE A 35 7.40 5.11 -7.06
C ILE A 35 7.85 6.47 -7.61
N LYS A 36 8.12 7.40 -6.72
CA LYS A 36 8.58 8.76 -7.04
C LYS A 36 9.86 9.07 -6.31
N LEU A 37 10.73 9.81 -6.98
CA LEU A 37 11.90 10.40 -6.35
C LEU A 37 11.47 11.69 -5.64
N THR A 38 11.58 11.70 -4.31
CA THR A 38 11.31 12.87 -3.48
C THR A 38 12.64 13.45 -2.99
N ALA A 39 12.96 14.66 -3.43
CA ALA A 39 14.11 15.40 -2.93
C ALA A 39 13.71 16.16 -1.65
N THR A 40 14.45 15.96 -0.58
CA THR A 40 14.42 16.80 0.61
C THR A 40 15.66 17.68 0.63
N ALA A 41 15.68 18.74 1.46
CA ALA A 41 16.82 19.64 1.59
C ALA A 41 18.15 18.96 1.97
N LYS A 42 18.11 17.69 2.44
CA LYS A 42 19.28 16.94 2.92
C LYS A 42 19.53 15.63 2.19
N ASN A 43 18.52 15.05 1.54
CA ASN A 43 18.67 13.75 0.88
C ASN A 43 17.64 13.50 -0.21
N THR A 44 17.95 12.58 -1.12
CA THR A 44 17.01 12.12 -2.15
C THR A 44 16.50 10.73 -1.78
N THR A 45 15.18 10.55 -1.68
CA THR A 45 14.54 9.30 -1.22
C THR A 45 13.43 8.91 -2.17
N TYR A 46 13.23 7.61 -2.38
CA TYR A 46 12.10 7.11 -3.16
C TYR A 46 10.88 6.96 -2.24
N THR A 47 9.69 7.35 -2.70
CA THR A 47 8.45 7.18 -1.95
C THR A 47 7.35 6.60 -2.83
N ALA A 48 6.43 5.85 -2.25
CA ALA A 48 5.20 5.43 -2.92
C ALA A 48 4.04 5.34 -1.92
N PRO A 49 2.80 5.63 -2.35
CA PRO A 49 1.64 5.43 -1.49
C PRO A 49 1.45 3.94 -1.18
N VAL A 50 0.96 3.64 0.02
CA VAL A 50 0.43 2.31 0.31
C VAL A 50 -0.98 2.21 -0.26
N ARG A 51 -1.17 1.33 -1.24
CA ARG A 51 -2.48 0.99 -1.77
C ARG A 51 -3.12 -0.07 -0.86
N ALA A 52 -3.64 0.37 0.28
CA ALA A 52 -4.46 -0.46 1.14
C ALA A 52 -5.71 0.29 1.58
N VAL A 53 -6.82 -0.42 1.57
CA VAL A 53 -8.10 0.09 2.06
C VAL A 53 -8.06 -0.10 3.58
N HIS A 54 -7.64 0.94 4.31
CA HIS A 54 -7.52 1.03 5.77
C HIS A 54 -6.40 0.19 6.40
N VAL A 55 -5.35 0.87 6.87
CA VAL A 55 -4.19 0.25 7.51
C VAL A 55 -4.24 0.51 9.01
N ASN A 56 -4.82 -0.40 9.79
CA ASN A 56 -4.87 -0.29 11.26
C ASN A 56 -3.49 -0.46 11.93
N HIS A 57 -2.45 -0.81 11.16
CA HIS A 57 -1.14 -1.22 11.66
C HIS A 57 0.03 -0.29 11.28
N VAL A 58 -0.22 0.97 10.87
CA VAL A 58 0.84 1.93 10.50
C VAL A 58 0.63 3.27 11.23
N GLU A 59 1.69 3.84 11.83
CA GLU A 59 1.62 5.06 12.68
C GLU A 59 1.54 6.39 11.92
N HIS A 60 1.94 6.38 10.65
CA HIS A 60 1.89 7.55 9.77
C HIS A 60 1.06 7.21 8.54
N ALA A 61 0.66 8.22 7.75
CA ALA A 61 0.08 7.99 6.44
C ALA A 61 0.95 6.94 5.72
N PRO A 62 0.42 5.72 5.49
CA PRO A 62 1.25 4.56 5.20
C PRO A 62 1.92 4.83 3.86
N GLN A 63 3.25 4.94 3.89
CA GLN A 63 4.06 5.22 2.72
C GLN A 63 5.24 4.27 2.67
N TRP A 64 5.49 3.76 1.47
CA TRP A 64 6.74 3.10 1.17
C TRP A 64 7.84 4.15 1.10
N THR A 65 8.97 3.84 1.71
CA THR A 65 10.20 4.65 1.62
C THR A 65 11.30 3.78 1.04
N GLY A 66 12.06 4.28 0.08
CA GLY A 66 13.08 3.51 -0.58
C GLY A 66 14.37 4.27 -0.83
N GLU A 67 15.41 3.47 -1.01
CA GLU A 67 16.78 3.92 -1.23
C GLU A 67 17.28 3.28 -2.52
N SER A 68 18.12 4.03 -3.24
CA SER A 68 18.90 3.43 -4.31
C SER A 68 19.94 2.51 -3.69
N LEU A 69 20.13 1.31 -4.25
CA LEU A 69 21.20 0.42 -3.81
C LEU A 69 22.57 0.82 -4.41
N VAL A 70 22.61 1.92 -5.17
CA VAL A 70 23.81 2.53 -5.75
C VAL A 70 23.76 4.06 -5.63
N ASP A 71 24.91 4.74 -5.68
CA ASP A 71 25.03 6.20 -5.55
C ASP A 71 24.60 7.00 -6.81
N GLN A 72 23.73 6.43 -7.65
CA GLN A 72 23.25 7.07 -8.89
C GLN A 72 21.74 7.19 -8.92
N LYS A 73 21.25 8.20 -9.62
CA LYS A 73 19.82 8.38 -9.89
C LYS A 73 19.36 7.28 -10.83
N VAL A 74 18.47 6.41 -10.34
CA VAL A 74 17.95 5.27 -11.09
C VAL A 74 16.79 5.72 -11.97
N ASP A 75 16.79 5.28 -13.24
CA ASP A 75 15.62 5.41 -14.11
C ASP A 75 14.58 4.38 -13.70
N LEU A 76 13.61 4.82 -12.88
CA LEU A 76 12.54 3.97 -12.36
C LEU A 76 11.79 3.21 -13.46
N LYS A 77 11.69 3.73 -14.69
CA LYS A 77 10.99 3.06 -15.80
C LYS A 77 11.69 1.80 -16.29
N LYS A 78 12.99 1.67 -16.03
CA LYS A 78 13.79 0.50 -16.42
C LYS A 78 13.76 -0.60 -15.38
N LEU A 79 13.19 -0.34 -14.21
CA LEU A 79 13.14 -1.30 -13.12
C LEU A 79 11.98 -2.28 -13.29
N ASN A 80 12.22 -3.51 -12.85
CA ASN A 80 11.22 -4.55 -12.74
C ASN A 80 11.16 -5.03 -11.29
N PHE A 81 9.98 -5.41 -10.84
CA PHE A 81 9.84 -6.06 -9.55
C PHE A 81 10.63 -7.38 -9.56
N LYS A 82 11.50 -7.57 -8.59
CA LYS A 82 12.33 -8.77 -8.43
C LYS A 82 11.75 -9.69 -7.37
N LYS A 83 11.54 -9.14 -6.17
CA LYS A 83 11.03 -9.90 -5.02
C LYS A 83 10.52 -9.01 -3.91
N ALA A 84 9.71 -9.59 -3.04
CA ALA A 84 9.37 -9.06 -1.73
C ALA A 84 9.92 -9.97 -0.63
N THR A 85 10.28 -9.38 0.50
CA THR A 85 10.75 -10.10 1.69
C THR A 85 10.04 -9.57 2.93
N LEU A 86 9.46 -10.49 3.72
CA LEU A 86 8.91 -10.19 5.04
C LEU A 86 10.03 -10.21 6.08
N GLN A 87 10.05 -9.19 6.93
CA GLN A 87 10.88 -9.09 8.11
C GLN A 87 9.98 -8.89 9.34
N ALA A 88 10.58 -8.99 10.53
CA ALA A 88 9.84 -8.98 11.80
C ALA A 88 8.91 -7.77 12.00
N GLN A 89 9.22 -6.60 11.43
CA GLN A 89 8.41 -5.37 11.49
C GLN A 89 8.56 -4.52 10.22
N SER A 90 8.88 -5.16 9.10
CA SER A 90 8.96 -4.47 7.83
C SER A 90 8.73 -5.42 6.65
N VAL A 91 8.38 -4.84 5.51
CA VAL A 91 8.38 -5.52 4.22
C VAL A 91 9.30 -4.76 3.28
N ALA A 92 10.17 -5.47 2.58
CA ALA A 92 11.06 -4.92 1.56
C ALA A 92 10.64 -5.42 0.17
N CYS A 93 10.58 -4.53 -0.80
CA CYS A 93 10.28 -4.81 -2.20
C CYS A 93 11.47 -4.34 -3.04
N ASP A 94 12.14 -5.30 -3.67
CA ASP A 94 13.33 -5.07 -4.49
C ASP A 94 12.92 -4.90 -5.96
N TYR A 95 13.39 -3.82 -6.56
CA TYR A 95 13.23 -3.51 -7.98
C TYR A 95 14.61 -3.46 -8.63
N GLN A 96 14.77 -4.16 -9.77
CA GLN A 96 16.05 -4.26 -10.47
C GLN A 96 15.88 -4.00 -11.97
N GLY A 97 16.80 -3.21 -12.54
CA GLY A 97 16.92 -2.97 -13.97
C GLY A 97 17.72 -4.06 -14.66
N LYS A 98 17.85 -3.96 -15.99
CA LYS A 98 18.63 -4.93 -16.78
C LYS A 98 20.13 -4.91 -16.45
N THR A 99 20.62 -3.76 -15.99
CA THR A 99 21.98 -3.55 -15.52
C THR A 99 22.02 -3.72 -14.00
N ASN A 100 23.04 -4.41 -13.48
CA ASN A 100 23.19 -4.64 -12.05
C ASN A 100 23.31 -3.36 -11.21
N GLY A 101 23.58 -2.20 -11.84
CA GLY A 101 23.63 -0.90 -11.18
C GLY A 101 22.26 -0.28 -10.90
N ASP A 102 21.20 -0.63 -11.65
CA ASP A 102 19.90 0.01 -11.46
C ASP A 102 19.07 -0.81 -10.46
N SER A 103 19.09 -0.44 -9.18
CA SER A 103 18.29 -1.13 -8.17
C SER A 103 17.74 -0.20 -7.10
N VAL A 104 16.48 -0.39 -6.75
CA VAL A 104 15.77 0.35 -5.69
C VAL A 104 15.12 -0.64 -4.75
N ARG A 105 15.28 -0.42 -3.44
CA ARG A 105 14.55 -1.16 -2.41
C ARG A 105 13.52 -0.24 -1.79
N MET A 106 12.25 -0.58 -1.92
CA MET A 106 11.17 0.07 -1.19
C MET A 106 10.90 -0.70 0.10
N THR A 107 10.77 -0.01 1.22
CA THR A 107 10.50 -0.59 2.54
C THR A 107 9.25 0.03 3.13
N LEU A 108 8.40 -0.81 3.72
CA LEU A 108 7.29 -0.39 4.56
C LEU A 108 7.52 -0.91 5.98
N LYS A 109 7.50 -0.01 6.97
CA LYS A 109 7.52 -0.40 8.38
C LYS A 109 6.10 -0.75 8.85
N THR A 110 5.98 -1.82 9.61
CA THR A 110 4.70 -2.31 10.16
C THR A 110 4.76 -2.32 11.68
N LYS A 111 3.63 -2.07 12.37
CA LYS A 111 3.59 -2.15 13.84
C LYS A 111 3.79 -3.59 14.34
N THR A 112 3.19 -4.53 13.62
CA THR A 112 3.21 -5.96 13.91
C THR A 112 4.04 -6.70 12.88
N THR A 113 4.38 -7.95 13.19
CA THR A 113 5.03 -8.83 12.22
C THR A 113 4.17 -9.00 10.99
N ALA A 114 4.74 -8.62 9.84
CA ALA A 114 4.09 -8.74 8.56
C ALA A 114 3.92 -10.23 8.23
N LYS A 115 2.71 -10.61 7.83
CA LYS A 115 2.34 -11.99 7.50
C LYS A 115 2.05 -12.13 6.03
N ALA A 116 2.55 -13.21 5.45
CA ALA A 116 2.27 -13.57 4.07
C ALA A 116 0.77 -13.83 3.87
N VAL A 117 0.20 -13.24 2.82
CA VAL A 117 -1.18 -13.50 2.37
C VAL A 117 -1.14 -14.09 0.97
N GLY A 118 -1.78 -15.25 0.79
CA GLY A 118 -1.87 -15.95 -0.48
C GLY A 118 -0.69 -16.88 -0.78
N THR A 119 -0.73 -17.52 -1.94
CA THR A 119 0.18 -18.63 -2.33
C THR A 119 1.45 -18.18 -3.04
N ALA A 120 1.63 -16.86 -3.28
CA ALA A 120 2.80 -16.32 -3.94
C ALA A 120 4.07 -16.36 -3.06
N TRP A 121 3.90 -16.50 -1.75
CA TRP A 121 5.00 -16.57 -0.78
C TRP A 121 5.56 -17.98 -0.64
N LYS A 122 6.88 -18.09 -0.61
CA LYS A 122 7.65 -19.26 -0.20
C LYS A 122 8.39 -18.90 1.08
N GLY A 123 7.79 -19.21 2.23
CA GLY A 123 8.25 -18.68 3.51
C GLY A 123 8.13 -17.15 3.54
N ASN A 124 9.23 -16.46 3.84
CA ASN A 124 9.26 -15.01 3.93
C ASN A 124 9.66 -14.31 2.62
N GLU A 125 9.75 -15.03 1.50
CA GLU A 125 10.10 -14.45 0.20
C GLU A 125 8.98 -14.68 -0.83
N CYS A 126 8.64 -13.65 -1.59
CA CYS A 126 7.75 -13.71 -2.74
C CYS A 126 8.51 -13.23 -3.96
N GLN A 127 8.76 -14.12 -4.92
CA GLN A 127 9.40 -13.76 -6.18
C GLN A 127 8.32 -13.45 -7.21
N GLY A 128 8.35 -12.26 -7.79
CA GLY A 128 7.40 -11.89 -8.83
C GLY A 128 8.05 -12.01 -10.20
N GLY A 129 7.44 -12.83 -11.07
CA GLY A 129 7.84 -12.91 -12.46
C GLY A 129 7.58 -11.63 -13.24
N GLN A 130 6.52 -10.85 -12.89
CA GLN A 130 6.18 -9.60 -13.59
C GLN A 130 5.47 -8.53 -12.74
N SER A 131 4.72 -8.87 -11.68
CA SER A 131 3.88 -7.89 -10.99
C SER A 131 4.02 -7.89 -9.45
N PRO A 132 4.19 -6.72 -8.82
CA PRO A 132 4.34 -6.59 -7.36
C PRO A 132 3.04 -6.83 -6.56
N ASP A 133 1.87 -6.79 -7.20
CA ASP A 133 0.55 -6.92 -6.56
C ASP A 133 0.24 -8.35 -6.07
N ILE A 134 0.98 -9.34 -6.55
CA ILE A 134 0.82 -10.75 -6.13
C ILE A 134 1.40 -10.99 -4.73
N CYS A 135 2.36 -10.16 -4.29
CA CYS A 135 3.03 -10.29 -3.00
C CYS A 135 2.26 -9.55 -1.91
N LYS A 136 1.15 -10.16 -1.50
CA LYS A 136 0.20 -9.59 -0.52
C LYS A 136 0.59 -9.91 0.92
N PHE A 137 0.42 -8.97 1.84
CA PHE A 137 0.71 -9.16 3.26
C PHE A 137 -0.22 -8.34 4.17
N GLU A 138 -0.22 -8.67 5.46
CA GLU A 138 -0.94 -7.97 6.53
C GLU A 138 -0.07 -7.74 7.77
#